data_AF-A0A3N9TCK6-F1
#
_entry.id   AF-A0A3N9TCK6-F1
#
_cell.length_a   1.000
_cell.length_b   1.000
_cell.length_c   1.000
_cell.angle_alpha   90.00
_cell.angle_beta   90.00
_cell.angle_gamma   90.00
#
_symmetry.space_group_name_H-M   'P 1'
#
loop_
_entity.id
_entity.type
_entity.pdbx_description
1 polymer ?
#
loop_
_entity_poly.entity_id
_entity_poly.type
_entity_poly.pdbx_seq_one_letter_code
_entity_poly.pdbx_strand_id
1 'polypeptide(L)'
;MTESKRKYLSEFAVNLYSGRWMMTAASQLMSGGEMPEEFKEVSDNSHIYIICQRPILSFDGEDFKYEGGKISGSLVYRVEGKLTKIPFEQDFPLLDGATEVKLSKYPHREIITCDSNGEVVRYLPATALGMAHGVHLSRPELANLEVLYVGQAFGDGTRSAFERLKSHSTLQKILAQSQYEAPDNEVSLLTFEYVPYRVLTQMDGRDRQAIGGPEDIERFRSIMDNPLTEHQQICLVEASLIRYFQPKYNVIYKDNFPSDKHKILESCYDLDFSGLVVEVNTDDYRLCMFSEKVAPKLHHICKVDILDPEKRHGFFHYTIADRETAKMPDVIIHS
;
A
#
# COMPACT_ATOMS: atom_id res chain seq x y z
N MET A 1 19.71 -4.92 -42.75
CA MET A 1 18.68 -4.06 -42.13
C MET A 1 18.12 -4.87 -40.98
N THR A 2 18.32 -4.45 -39.74
CA THR A 2 17.69 -5.09 -38.59
C THR A 2 16.22 -4.73 -38.59
N GLU A 3 15.36 -5.74 -38.57
CA GLU A 3 13.90 -5.62 -38.51
C GLU A 3 13.52 -4.87 -37.22
N SER A 4 12.58 -3.92 -37.29
CA SER A 4 12.10 -3.23 -36.09
C SER A 4 11.40 -4.25 -35.18
N LYS A 5 11.84 -4.36 -33.91
CA LYS A 5 11.15 -5.15 -32.87
C LYS A 5 9.81 -4.53 -32.46
N ARG A 6 9.51 -3.29 -32.91
CA ARG A 6 8.23 -2.63 -32.68
C ARG A 6 7.28 -2.95 -33.83
N LYS A 7 6.12 -3.50 -33.48
CA LYS A 7 5.13 -3.98 -34.45
C LYS A 7 4.13 -2.89 -34.87
N TYR A 8 3.68 -2.08 -33.91
CA TYR A 8 2.61 -1.09 -34.11
C TYR A 8 3.08 0.32 -33.82
N LEU A 9 2.44 1.29 -34.48
CA LEU A 9 2.71 2.71 -34.29
C LEU A 9 2.37 3.15 -32.87
N SER A 10 1.24 2.66 -32.35
CA SER A 10 0.80 2.88 -30.99
C SER A 10 0.96 1.64 -30.10
N GLU A 11 1.39 1.89 -28.87
CA GLU A 11 1.43 0.92 -27.79
C GLU A 11 0.60 1.44 -26.61
N PHE A 12 -0.01 0.52 -25.87
CA PHE A 12 -0.92 0.85 -24.79
C PHE A 12 -0.42 0.29 -23.46
N ALA A 13 -0.71 1.02 -22.39
CA ALA A 13 -0.56 0.52 -21.04
C ALA A 13 -1.82 0.73 -20.22
N VAL A 14 -2.10 -0.20 -19.32
CA VAL A 14 -3.15 -0.05 -18.31
C VAL A 14 -2.53 0.53 -17.05
N ASN A 15 -3.15 1.57 -16.50
CA ASN A 15 -2.76 2.20 -15.25
C ASN A 15 -3.82 1.91 -14.17
N LEU A 16 -3.39 1.18 -13.14
CA LEU A 16 -4.17 0.83 -11.95
C LEU A 16 -3.61 1.66 -10.79
N TYR A 17 -4.44 2.50 -10.17
CA TYR A 17 -3.98 3.40 -9.12
C TYR A 17 -4.94 3.38 -7.92
N SER A 18 -4.36 3.47 -6.72
CA SER A 18 -5.12 3.58 -5.48
C SER A 18 -5.88 4.91 -5.43
N GLY A 19 -7.17 4.85 -5.08
CA GLY A 19 -8.01 6.03 -4.87
C GLY A 19 -8.11 6.41 -3.39
N ARG A 20 -8.78 5.57 -2.59
CA ARG A 20 -8.92 5.73 -1.14
C ARG A 20 -8.13 4.66 -0.42
N TRP A 21 -7.68 4.98 0.79
CA TRP A 21 -7.01 4.02 1.65
C TRP A 21 -7.18 4.37 3.11
N MET A 22 -6.95 3.38 3.96
CA MET A 22 -6.93 3.57 5.40
C MET A 22 -5.85 2.71 6.04
N MET A 23 -5.46 3.07 7.26
CA MET A 23 -4.53 2.30 8.06
C MET A 23 -5.16 1.93 9.40
N THR A 24 -4.91 0.72 9.88
CA THR A 24 -5.35 0.26 11.19
C THR A 24 -4.27 -0.59 11.84
N ALA A 25 -4.04 -0.40 13.13
CA ALA A 25 -3.13 -1.27 13.87
C ALA A 25 -3.72 -2.68 13.99
N ALA A 26 -2.90 -3.72 13.92
CA ALA A 26 -3.39 -5.10 14.06
C ALA A 26 -4.10 -5.34 15.40
N SER A 27 -3.72 -4.64 16.47
CA SER A 27 -4.41 -4.70 17.77
C SER A 27 -5.84 -4.17 17.69
N GLN A 28 -6.08 -3.08 16.96
CA GLN A 28 -7.40 -2.48 16.78
C GLN A 28 -8.29 -3.34 15.89
N LEU A 29 -7.72 -3.95 14.84
CA LEU A 29 -8.43 -4.93 14.02
C LEU A 29 -9.02 -6.06 14.88
N MET A 30 -8.29 -6.49 15.92
CA MET A 30 -8.67 -7.62 16.78
C MET A 30 -9.53 -7.24 17.99
N SER A 31 -9.68 -5.95 18.32
CA SER A 31 -10.32 -5.51 19.57
C SER A 31 -11.85 -5.53 19.54
N GLY A 32 -12.47 -5.80 18.39
CA GLY A 32 -13.93 -5.84 18.25
C GLY A 32 -14.61 -4.47 18.31
N GLY A 33 -13.83 -3.38 18.24
CA GLY A 33 -14.37 -2.01 18.20
C GLY A 33 -15.17 -1.71 16.93
N GLU A 34 -16.03 -0.69 17.01
CA GLU A 34 -16.78 -0.17 15.87
C GLU A 34 -15.95 0.83 15.07
N MET A 35 -16.08 0.75 13.75
CA MET A 35 -15.42 1.65 12.82
C MET A 35 -16.41 2.74 12.39
N PRO A 36 -16.01 4.03 12.36
CA PRO A 36 -16.87 5.08 11.82
C PRO A 36 -17.25 4.79 10.37
N GLU A 37 -18.46 5.20 9.95
CA GLU A 37 -19.04 4.84 8.65
C GLU A 37 -18.12 5.19 7.47
N GLU A 38 -17.43 6.34 7.52
CA GLU A 38 -16.47 6.78 6.49
C GLU A 38 -15.30 5.80 6.31
N PHE A 39 -14.75 5.27 7.40
CA PHE A 39 -13.67 4.29 7.33
C PHE A 39 -14.20 2.90 6.96
N LYS A 40 -15.42 2.58 7.40
CA LYS A 40 -16.09 1.34 7.05
C LYS A 40 -16.32 1.23 5.55
N GLU A 41 -16.78 2.32 4.92
CA GLU A 41 -16.97 2.38 3.47
C GLU A 41 -15.65 2.07 2.73
N VAL A 42 -14.53 2.65 3.17
CA VAL A 42 -13.21 2.37 2.56
C VAL A 42 -12.79 0.91 2.79
N SER A 43 -12.99 0.37 3.99
CA SER A 43 -12.72 -1.03 4.31
C SER A 43 -13.53 -2.00 3.43
N ASP A 44 -14.82 -1.73 3.26
CA ASP A 44 -15.74 -2.60 2.54
C ASP A 44 -15.48 -2.57 1.02
N ASN A 45 -15.00 -1.45 0.49
CA ASN A 45 -14.59 -1.29 -0.92
C ASN A 45 -13.09 -1.55 -1.15
N SER A 46 -12.34 -1.98 -0.14
CA SER A 46 -10.90 -2.22 -0.29
C SER A 46 -10.62 -3.47 -1.13
N HIS A 47 -9.68 -3.33 -2.06
CA HIS A 47 -9.30 -4.34 -3.04
C HIS A 47 -8.02 -5.08 -2.65
N ILE A 48 -7.06 -4.34 -2.10
CA ILE A 48 -5.74 -4.83 -1.68
C ILE A 48 -5.51 -4.46 -0.23
N TYR A 49 -4.88 -5.37 0.51
CA TYR A 49 -4.29 -5.04 1.80
C TYR A 49 -2.77 -5.24 1.78
N ILE A 50 -2.09 -4.40 2.52
CA ILE A 50 -0.65 -4.45 2.73
C ILE A 50 -0.40 -4.51 4.23
N ILE A 51 0.33 -5.53 4.66
CA ILE A 51 0.78 -5.66 6.04
C ILE A 51 2.14 -5.01 6.14
N CYS A 52 2.25 -4.00 7.00
CA CYS A 52 3.47 -3.28 7.23
C CYS A 52 3.92 -3.36 8.68
N GLN A 53 5.18 -2.99 8.93
CA GLN A 53 5.66 -2.72 10.29
C GLN A 53 6.39 -1.39 10.39
N ARG A 54 6.40 -0.82 11.60
CA ARG A 54 7.20 0.36 11.99
C ARG A 54 7.42 0.39 13.50
N PRO A 55 8.31 1.25 14.02
CA PRO A 55 8.46 1.42 15.47
C PRO A 55 7.13 1.80 16.13
N ILE A 56 6.82 1.16 17.26
CA ILE A 56 5.60 1.46 18.01
C ILE A 56 5.82 2.62 18.99
N LEU A 57 4.83 3.51 19.06
CA LEU A 57 4.77 4.56 20.07
C LEU A 57 4.05 4.08 21.33
N SER A 58 4.56 4.51 22.47
CA SER A 58 3.88 4.44 23.76
C SER A 58 4.05 5.76 24.51
N PHE A 59 3.35 5.92 25.62
CA PHE A 59 3.59 6.99 26.57
C PHE A 59 4.64 6.57 27.59
N ASP A 60 5.40 7.52 28.11
CA ASP A 60 6.20 7.30 29.30
C ASP A 60 5.31 7.32 30.55
N GLY A 61 5.29 6.20 31.27
CA GLY A 61 4.46 6.05 32.47
C GLY A 61 4.95 6.87 33.66
N GLU A 62 6.22 7.30 33.67
CA GLU A 62 6.80 8.05 34.79
C GLU A 62 6.47 9.54 34.74
N ASP A 63 6.26 10.10 33.54
CA ASP A 63 6.07 11.54 33.35
C ASP A 63 4.68 11.96 32.86
N PHE A 64 3.81 11.01 32.53
CA PHE A 64 2.44 11.30 32.08
C PHE A 64 1.63 11.99 33.17
N LYS A 65 0.97 13.10 32.81
CA LYS A 65 0.12 13.88 33.70
C LYS A 65 -1.15 14.36 33.02
N TYR A 66 -2.23 14.44 33.79
CA TYR A 66 -3.44 15.15 33.43
C TYR A 66 -3.74 16.21 34.49
N GLU A 67 -3.51 17.48 34.15
CA GLU A 67 -3.64 18.62 35.08
C GLU A 67 -4.28 19.80 34.36
N GLY A 68 -5.26 20.45 35.01
CA GLY A 68 -5.88 21.66 34.44
C GLY A 68 -6.57 21.47 33.08
N GLY A 69 -7.07 20.26 32.79
CA GLY A 69 -7.71 19.96 31.50
C GLY A 69 -6.72 19.67 30.36
N LYS A 70 -5.44 19.46 30.67
CA LYS A 70 -4.38 19.17 29.71
C LYS A 70 -3.73 17.82 29.98
N ILE A 71 -3.35 17.12 28.93
CA ILE A 71 -2.42 15.99 29.02
C ILE A 71 -1.01 16.47 28.69
N SER A 72 -0.02 15.96 29.42
CA SER A 72 1.39 16.21 29.15
C SER A 72 2.23 14.98 29.50
N GLY A 73 3.43 14.91 28.94
CA GLY A 73 4.39 13.83 29.20
C GLY A 73 5.29 13.61 27.99
N SER A 74 5.80 12.40 27.85
CA SER A 74 6.62 11.99 26.70
C SER A 74 5.98 10.86 25.90
N LEU A 75 5.98 11.01 24.57
CA LEU A 75 5.89 9.90 23.64
C LEU A 75 7.24 9.21 23.56
N VAL A 76 7.25 7.88 23.59
CA VAL A 76 8.46 7.07 23.56
C VAL A 76 8.37 5.97 22.51
N TYR A 77 9.47 5.71 21.84
CA TYR A 77 9.63 4.57 20.92
C TYR A 77 11.08 4.10 20.95
N ARG A 78 11.31 2.89 20.45
CA ARG A 78 12.65 2.32 20.32
C ARG A 78 12.92 1.96 18.86
N VAL A 79 14.17 2.09 18.47
CA VAL A 79 14.69 1.53 17.22
C VAL A 79 15.92 0.73 17.60
N GLU A 80 15.88 -0.59 17.36
CA GLU A 80 16.95 -1.52 17.74
C GLU A 80 17.36 -1.37 19.22
N GLY A 81 16.38 -1.29 20.13
CA GLY A 81 16.59 -1.10 21.56
C GLY A 81 16.98 0.31 22.01
N LYS A 82 17.29 1.24 21.09
CA LYS A 82 17.64 2.63 21.43
C LYS A 82 16.37 3.45 21.69
N LEU A 83 16.19 3.88 22.93
CA LEU A 83 15.05 4.69 23.35
C LEU A 83 15.15 6.14 22.84
N THR A 84 14.04 6.63 22.31
CA THR A 84 13.81 8.05 22.05
C THR A 84 12.60 8.53 22.85
N LYS A 85 12.70 9.73 23.43
CA LYS A 85 11.59 10.41 24.13
C LYS A 85 11.27 11.73 23.43
N ILE A 86 10.00 12.03 23.27
CA ILE A 86 9.50 13.23 22.60
C ILE A 86 8.44 13.87 23.51
N PRO A 87 8.70 15.06 24.07
CA PRO A 87 7.74 15.72 24.95
C PRO A 87 6.50 16.16 24.18
N PHE A 88 5.34 16.12 24.82
CA PHE A 88 4.09 16.67 24.32
C PHE A 88 3.29 17.35 25.43
N GLU A 89 2.46 18.31 25.05
CA GLU A 89 1.41 18.89 25.87
C GLU A 89 0.23 19.26 24.94
N GLN A 90 -1.00 18.97 25.35
CA GLN A 90 -2.18 19.47 24.66
C GLN A 90 -3.39 19.59 25.59
N ASP A 91 -4.33 20.46 25.22
CA ASP A 91 -5.66 20.47 25.81
C ASP A 91 -6.36 19.13 25.55
N PHE A 92 -7.03 18.61 26.56
CA PHE A 92 -7.70 17.31 26.52
C PHE A 92 -9.02 17.38 27.28
N PRO A 93 -10.07 17.95 26.67
CA PRO A 93 -11.38 18.02 27.29
C PRO A 93 -11.95 16.61 27.47
N LEU A 94 -12.53 16.37 28.64
CA LEU A 94 -13.27 15.14 28.90
C LEU A 94 -14.63 15.20 28.18
N LEU A 95 -14.89 14.20 27.33
CA LEU A 95 -16.11 14.07 26.55
C LEU A 95 -16.93 12.87 27.04
N ASP A 96 -18.18 12.76 26.58
CA ASP A 96 -19.06 11.61 26.81
C ASP A 96 -19.26 11.24 28.28
N GLY A 97 -19.25 12.23 29.17
CA GLY A 97 -19.42 12.02 30.61
C GLY A 97 -18.17 11.46 31.32
N ALA A 98 -17.02 11.43 30.66
CA ALA A 98 -15.77 11.07 31.29
C ALA A 98 -15.42 12.03 32.44
N THR A 99 -14.91 11.49 33.53
CA THR A 99 -14.50 12.23 34.74
C THR A 99 -13.03 11.99 35.10
N GLU A 100 -12.41 10.97 34.54
CA GLU A 100 -11.05 10.55 34.88
C GLU A 100 -10.23 10.24 33.63
N VAL A 101 -8.92 10.53 33.69
CA VAL A 101 -7.92 10.15 32.69
C VAL A 101 -6.92 9.20 33.32
N LYS A 102 -6.68 8.07 32.67
CA LYS A 102 -5.70 7.06 33.07
C LYS A 102 -4.78 6.75 31.91
N LEU A 103 -3.60 6.24 32.24
CA LEU A 103 -2.75 5.58 31.27
C LEU A 103 -3.06 4.07 31.27
N SER A 104 -3.09 3.44 30.10
CA SER A 104 -3.22 2.00 30.01
C SER A 104 -2.06 1.30 30.73
N LYS A 105 -2.27 0.05 31.15
CA LYS A 105 -1.21 -0.75 31.78
C LYS A 105 -0.01 -0.85 30.83
N TYR A 106 1.17 -1.11 31.39
CA TYR A 106 2.39 -1.34 30.61
C TYR A 106 2.07 -2.29 29.43
N PRO A 107 2.39 -1.92 28.19
CA PRO A 107 3.38 -0.92 27.79
C PRO A 107 2.86 0.52 27.56
N HIS A 108 1.77 0.95 28.20
CA HIS A 108 1.31 2.36 28.19
C HIS A 108 1.02 2.89 26.78
N ARG A 109 0.30 2.13 25.97
CA ARG A 109 0.04 2.48 24.57
C ARG A 109 -1.12 3.44 24.36
N GLU A 110 -1.94 3.65 25.40
CA GLU A 110 -3.21 4.33 25.27
C GLU A 110 -3.45 5.21 26.49
N ILE A 111 -3.99 6.41 26.25
CA ILE A 111 -4.69 7.18 27.28
C ILE A 111 -6.12 6.65 27.29
N ILE A 112 -6.66 6.37 28.48
CA ILE A 112 -7.99 5.84 28.70
C ILE A 112 -8.78 6.88 29.49
N THR A 113 -10.00 7.18 29.06
CA THR A 113 -10.93 8.00 29.85
C THR A 113 -12.02 7.13 30.46
N CYS A 114 -12.35 7.38 31.71
CA CYS A 114 -13.39 6.64 32.44
C CYS A 114 -14.53 7.56 32.88
N ASP A 115 -15.75 7.02 32.96
CA ASP A 115 -16.91 7.70 33.54
C ASP A 115 -16.87 7.70 35.09
N SER A 116 -17.90 8.26 35.72
CA SER A 116 -18.01 8.28 37.19
C SER A 116 -18.15 6.89 37.83
N ASN A 117 -18.50 5.86 37.07
CA ASN A 117 -18.60 4.48 37.54
C ASN A 117 -17.28 3.71 37.37
N GLY A 118 -16.29 4.32 36.72
CA GLY A 118 -15.00 3.70 36.39
C GLY A 118 -15.02 2.90 35.08
N GLU A 119 -16.10 2.96 34.31
CA GLU A 119 -16.21 2.28 33.01
C GLU A 119 -15.43 3.05 31.94
N VAL A 120 -14.78 2.32 31.02
CA VAL A 120 -14.00 2.92 29.94
C VAL A 120 -14.92 3.52 28.91
N VAL A 121 -14.72 4.80 28.60
CA VAL A 121 -15.51 5.56 27.63
C VAL A 121 -14.77 5.73 26.32
N ARG A 122 -13.48 6.11 26.37
CA ARG A 122 -12.64 6.29 25.18
C ARG A 122 -11.20 5.85 25.45
N TYR A 123 -10.51 5.55 24.36
CA TYR A 123 -9.07 5.36 24.34
C TYR A 123 -8.44 6.24 23.25
N LEU A 124 -7.26 6.77 23.51
CA LEU A 124 -6.44 7.51 22.56
C LEU A 124 -5.07 6.84 22.47
N PRO A 125 -4.77 6.15 21.34
CA PRO A 125 -3.47 5.52 21.14
C PRO A 125 -2.34 6.54 21.04
N ALA A 126 -1.16 6.21 21.57
CA ALA A 126 0.05 7.01 21.48
C ALA A 126 0.44 7.29 20.03
N THR A 127 0.27 6.30 19.14
CA THR A 127 0.47 6.44 17.70
C THR A 127 -0.45 7.50 17.09
N ALA A 128 -1.73 7.53 17.46
CA ALA A 128 -2.70 8.49 16.96
C ALA A 128 -2.35 9.92 17.43
N LEU A 129 -1.99 10.07 18.70
CA LEU A 129 -1.51 11.35 19.24
C LEU A 129 -0.23 11.81 18.52
N GLY A 130 0.75 10.92 18.35
CA GLY A 130 2.00 11.23 17.65
C GLY A 130 1.76 11.64 16.19
N MET A 131 0.80 11.05 15.50
CA MET A 131 0.40 11.49 14.16
C MET A 131 -0.26 12.87 14.17
N ALA A 132 -1.19 13.11 15.09
CA ALA A 132 -1.87 14.41 15.22
C ALA A 132 -0.88 15.55 15.51
N HIS A 133 0.20 15.27 16.25
CA HIS A 133 1.29 16.21 16.52
C HIS A 133 2.35 16.26 15.42
N GLY A 134 2.18 15.52 14.32
CA GLY A 134 3.14 15.50 13.20
C GLY A 134 4.49 14.90 13.56
N VAL A 135 4.59 14.08 14.61
CA VAL A 135 5.87 13.49 15.09
C VAL A 135 6.56 12.73 13.96
N HIS A 136 5.80 11.92 13.21
CA HIS A 136 6.27 11.17 12.05
C HIS A 136 6.90 12.06 10.94
N LEU A 137 6.47 13.33 10.81
CA LEU A 137 7.04 14.26 9.83
C LEU A 137 8.46 14.70 10.20
N SER A 138 8.78 14.70 11.49
CA SER A 138 10.11 15.04 12.02
C SER A 138 10.99 13.82 12.29
N ARG A 139 10.40 12.62 12.26
CA ARG A 139 11.03 11.33 12.60
C ARG A 139 10.75 10.33 11.47
N PRO A 140 11.59 10.30 10.41
CA PRO A 140 11.38 9.43 9.26
C PRO A 140 11.16 7.96 9.60
N GLU A 141 11.78 7.46 10.67
CA GLU A 141 11.61 6.10 11.16
C GLU A 141 10.17 5.77 11.60
N LEU A 142 9.35 6.76 11.97
CA LEU A 142 7.93 6.58 12.32
C LEU A 142 7.01 6.75 11.10
N ALA A 143 7.49 7.40 10.04
CA ALA A 143 6.77 7.57 8.78
C ALA A 143 7.02 6.41 7.80
N ASN A 144 8.16 5.73 7.91
CA ASN A 144 8.55 4.64 7.02
C ASN A 144 7.92 3.30 7.47
N LEU A 145 7.01 2.79 6.64
CA LEU A 145 6.31 1.52 6.81
C LEU A 145 7.01 0.44 5.98
N GLU A 146 7.60 -0.54 6.64
CA GLU A 146 8.22 -1.67 5.95
C GLU A 146 7.13 -2.64 5.46
N VAL A 147 7.08 -2.90 4.16
CA VAL A 147 6.11 -3.79 3.52
C VAL A 147 6.50 -5.25 3.77
N LEU A 148 5.73 -5.94 4.62
CA LEU A 148 5.96 -7.34 4.98
C LEU A 148 5.17 -8.31 4.10
N TYR A 149 3.99 -7.90 3.63
CA TYR A 149 3.11 -8.74 2.81
C TYR A 149 2.12 -7.90 2.01
N VAL A 150 1.77 -8.37 0.81
CA VAL A 150 0.69 -7.82 -0.03
C VAL A 150 -0.31 -8.94 -0.34
N GLY A 151 -1.61 -8.65 -0.24
CA GLY A 151 -2.65 -9.61 -0.61
C GLY A 151 -3.98 -8.98 -0.99
N GLN A 152 -4.88 -9.83 -1.51
CA GLN A 152 -6.21 -9.40 -1.92
C GLN A 152 -7.17 -9.28 -0.74
N ALA A 153 -7.79 -8.11 -0.60
CA ALA A 153 -8.85 -7.86 0.36
C ALA A 153 -10.22 -8.36 -0.13
N PHE A 154 -10.40 -8.36 -1.46
CA PHE A 154 -11.64 -8.76 -2.11
C PHE A 154 -11.90 -10.27 -2.01
N GLY A 155 -13.13 -10.64 -1.62
CA GLY A 155 -13.64 -12.02 -1.56
C GLY A 155 -14.78 -12.25 -2.57
N ASP A 156 -15.58 -13.29 -2.35
CA ASP A 156 -16.79 -13.65 -3.10
C ASP A 156 -17.97 -12.67 -2.93
N GLY A 157 -17.70 -11.41 -2.56
CA GLY A 157 -18.69 -10.34 -2.37
C GLY A 157 -19.45 -10.40 -1.04
N THR A 158 -19.13 -11.32 -0.12
CA THR A 158 -19.91 -11.53 1.11
C THR A 158 -19.26 -11.03 2.40
N ARG A 159 -17.94 -10.75 2.40
CA ARG A 159 -17.17 -10.37 3.59
C ARG A 159 -16.25 -9.19 3.31
N SER A 160 -16.13 -8.27 4.27
CA SER A 160 -15.19 -7.15 4.17
C SER A 160 -13.74 -7.60 4.31
N ALA A 161 -12.81 -6.75 3.86
CA ALA A 161 -11.37 -6.94 4.03
C ALA A 161 -11.00 -7.30 5.48
N PHE A 162 -11.60 -6.58 6.43
CA PHE A 162 -11.39 -6.72 7.87
C PHE A 162 -11.85 -8.08 8.40
N GLU A 163 -13.02 -8.57 7.97
CA GLU A 163 -13.55 -9.87 8.41
C GLU A 163 -12.66 -11.03 7.95
N ARG A 164 -12.16 -10.96 6.72
CA ARG A 164 -11.23 -11.97 6.19
C ARG A 164 -9.91 -11.98 6.94
N LEU A 165 -9.37 -10.79 7.23
CA LEU A 165 -8.05 -10.64 7.85
C LEU A 165 -8.00 -11.13 9.29
N LYS A 166 -9.06 -10.93 10.07
CA LYS A 166 -9.15 -11.46 11.46
C LYS A 166 -8.88 -12.95 11.56
N SER A 167 -9.30 -13.72 10.55
CA SER A 167 -9.13 -15.19 10.52
C SER A 167 -7.97 -15.65 9.62
N HIS A 168 -7.15 -14.72 9.11
CA HIS A 168 -6.15 -15.04 8.09
C HIS A 168 -4.87 -15.59 8.72
N SER A 169 -4.55 -16.85 8.42
CA SER A 169 -3.38 -17.56 8.96
C SER A 169 -2.05 -16.85 8.68
N THR A 170 -1.93 -16.17 7.53
CA THR A 170 -0.71 -15.42 7.20
C THR A 170 -0.54 -14.19 8.10
N LEU A 171 -1.62 -13.47 8.42
CA LEU A 171 -1.54 -12.33 9.34
C LEU A 171 -1.12 -12.81 10.73
N GLN A 172 -1.73 -13.90 11.23
CA GLN A 172 -1.38 -14.50 12.52
C GLN A 172 0.10 -14.94 12.57
N LYS A 173 0.60 -15.53 11.48
CA LYS A 173 2.02 -15.89 11.36
C LYS A 173 2.92 -14.66 11.41
N ILE A 174 2.59 -13.60 10.67
CA ILE A 174 3.37 -12.35 10.66
C ILE A 174 3.37 -11.72 12.06
N LEU A 175 2.22 -11.66 12.73
CA LEU A 175 2.13 -11.12 14.09
C LEU A 175 3.02 -11.89 15.08
N ALA A 176 2.98 -13.23 15.02
CA ALA A 176 3.79 -14.09 15.89
C ALA A 176 5.31 -13.93 15.64
N GLN A 177 5.72 -13.84 14.37
CA GLN A 177 7.14 -13.69 14.01
C GLN A 177 7.67 -12.28 14.28
N SER A 178 6.89 -11.23 13.94
CA SER A 178 7.29 -9.84 14.13
C SER A 178 7.49 -9.51 15.61
N GLN A 179 6.68 -10.07 16.50
CA GLN A 179 6.87 -9.90 17.95
C GLN A 179 8.21 -10.46 18.46
N TYR A 180 8.71 -11.53 17.83
CA TYR A 180 9.99 -12.14 18.21
C TYR A 180 11.19 -11.43 17.56
N GLU A 181 11.09 -11.10 16.28
CA GLU A 181 12.19 -10.52 15.49
C GLU A 181 12.33 -9.00 15.70
N ALA A 182 11.22 -8.29 15.88
CA ALA A 182 11.15 -6.83 15.99
C ALA A 182 10.17 -6.40 17.11
N PRO A 183 10.48 -6.69 18.38
CA PRO A 183 9.59 -6.39 19.52
C PRO A 183 9.31 -4.89 19.72
N ASP A 184 10.18 -4.02 19.19
CA ASP A 184 10.04 -2.57 19.21
C ASP A 184 9.08 -2.02 18.13
N ASN A 185 8.54 -2.90 17.27
CA ASN A 185 7.66 -2.52 16.17
C ASN A 185 6.19 -2.89 16.43
N GLU A 186 5.29 -2.15 15.77
CA GLU A 186 3.90 -2.53 15.57
C GLU A 186 3.67 -3.03 14.15
N VAL A 187 2.78 -4.02 14.03
CA VAL A 187 2.23 -4.43 12.75
C VAL A 187 0.98 -3.59 12.45
N SER A 188 1.00 -2.94 11.30
CA SER A 188 -0.10 -2.12 10.78
C SER A 188 -0.63 -2.73 9.50
N LEU A 189 -1.93 -2.58 9.28
CA LEU A 189 -2.62 -2.99 8.08
C LEU A 189 -3.02 -1.75 7.30
N LEU A 190 -2.62 -1.66 6.04
CA LEU A 190 -3.10 -0.67 5.11
C LEU A 190 -4.04 -1.35 4.13
N THR A 191 -5.23 -0.78 3.89
CA THR A 191 -6.16 -1.28 2.89
C THR A 191 -6.40 -0.21 1.84
N PHE A 192 -6.41 -0.63 0.57
CA PHE A 192 -6.47 0.25 -0.59
C PHE A 192 -7.65 -0.12 -1.47
N GLU A 193 -8.46 0.88 -1.80
CA GLU A 193 -9.43 0.81 -2.88
C GLU A 193 -8.78 1.27 -4.18
N TYR A 194 -8.94 0.49 -5.23
CA TYR A 194 -8.53 0.85 -6.57
C TYR A 194 -9.73 1.37 -7.34
N VAL A 195 -9.54 2.49 -8.04
CA VAL A 195 -10.57 3.09 -8.89
C VAL A 195 -10.47 2.54 -10.31
N PRO A 196 -11.48 2.77 -11.17
CA PRO A 196 -11.42 2.32 -12.55
C PRO A 196 -10.12 2.74 -13.25
N TYR A 197 -9.49 1.76 -13.91
CA TYR A 197 -8.19 1.92 -14.55
C TYR A 197 -8.23 2.93 -15.70
N ARG A 198 -7.06 3.46 -16.04
CA ARG A 198 -6.86 4.34 -17.20
C ARG A 198 -6.06 3.63 -18.28
N VAL A 199 -6.36 3.92 -19.55
CA VAL A 199 -5.53 3.48 -20.68
C VAL A 199 -4.57 4.61 -21.04
N LEU A 200 -3.28 4.32 -20.95
CA LEU A 200 -2.20 5.19 -21.41
C LEU A 200 -1.83 4.78 -22.84
N THR A 201 -1.58 5.76 -23.70
CA THR A 201 -1.18 5.52 -25.10
C THR A 201 0.15 6.19 -25.37
N GLN A 202 1.04 5.46 -26.05
CA GLN A 202 2.31 5.97 -26.54
C GLN A 202 2.37 5.74 -28.05
N MET A 203 2.72 6.78 -28.81
CA MET A 203 2.85 6.71 -30.26
C MET A 203 4.28 7.08 -30.66
N ASP A 204 4.90 6.26 -31.50
CA ASP A 204 6.25 6.52 -32.01
C ASP A 204 6.23 6.85 -33.50
N GLY A 205 5.97 8.12 -33.82
CA GLY A 205 5.96 8.61 -35.20
C GLY A 205 7.30 8.58 -35.92
N ARG A 206 8.40 8.15 -35.26
CA ARG A 206 9.70 8.00 -35.90
C ARG A 206 9.89 6.62 -36.51
N ASP A 207 9.16 5.61 -36.03
CA ASP A 207 9.18 4.28 -36.63
C ASP A 207 8.29 4.24 -37.88
N ARG A 208 8.93 4.36 -39.04
CA ARG A 208 8.26 4.34 -40.35
C ARG A 208 7.89 2.93 -40.84
N GLN A 209 8.30 1.89 -40.13
CA GLN A 209 8.01 0.49 -40.48
C GLN A 209 6.88 -0.11 -39.65
N ALA A 210 6.52 0.53 -38.54
CA ALA A 210 5.44 0.10 -37.68
C ALA A 210 4.08 0.13 -38.39
N ILE A 211 3.22 -0.85 -38.08
CA ILE A 211 1.85 -0.93 -38.59
C ILE A 211 1.06 0.24 -38.00
N GLY A 212 0.55 1.11 -38.86
CA GLY A 212 -0.40 2.17 -38.53
C GLY A 212 -1.66 2.08 -39.38
N GLY A 213 -2.76 2.69 -38.93
CA GLY A 213 -4.03 2.73 -39.67
C GLY A 213 -5.19 2.05 -38.92
N PRO A 214 -6.21 1.53 -39.64
CA PRO A 214 -7.41 0.96 -39.02
C PRO A 214 -7.16 -0.17 -38.02
N GLU A 215 -6.23 -1.08 -38.30
CA GLU A 215 -5.87 -2.19 -37.37
C GLU A 215 -5.39 -1.65 -36.02
N ASP A 216 -4.57 -0.60 -36.03
CA ASP A 216 -4.02 0.00 -34.80
C ASP A 216 -5.12 0.72 -33.98
N ILE A 217 -6.10 1.31 -34.69
CA ILE A 217 -7.29 1.92 -34.06
C ILE A 217 -8.22 0.86 -33.47
N GLU A 218 -8.39 -0.28 -34.14
CA GLU A 218 -9.21 -1.40 -33.65
C GLU A 218 -8.64 -1.99 -32.37
N ARG A 219 -7.31 -2.08 -32.23
CA ARG A 219 -6.66 -2.48 -30.97
C ARG A 219 -7.04 -1.56 -29.82
N PHE A 220 -6.95 -0.24 -30.01
CA PHE A 220 -7.35 0.73 -29.00
C PHE A 220 -8.83 0.58 -28.61
N ARG A 221 -9.71 0.44 -29.61
CA ARG A 221 -11.15 0.23 -29.36
C ARG A 221 -11.41 -1.07 -28.60
N SER A 222 -10.68 -2.15 -28.90
CA SER A 222 -10.85 -3.44 -28.24
C SER A 222 -10.62 -3.35 -26.73
N ILE A 223 -9.61 -2.59 -26.27
CA ILE A 223 -9.36 -2.34 -24.84
C ILE A 223 -10.53 -1.60 -24.19
N MET A 224 -11.12 -0.61 -24.90
CA MET A 224 -12.23 0.18 -24.40
C MET A 224 -13.55 -0.60 -24.36
N ASP A 225 -13.80 -1.43 -25.37
CA ASP A 225 -15.03 -2.21 -25.53
C ASP A 225 -15.03 -3.49 -24.69
N ASN A 226 -13.86 -3.98 -24.29
CA ASN A 226 -13.67 -5.21 -23.50
C ASN A 226 -12.82 -4.92 -22.25
N PRO A 227 -13.32 -4.14 -21.29
CA PRO A 227 -12.52 -3.74 -20.15
C PRO A 227 -12.16 -4.92 -19.23
N LEU A 228 -10.99 -4.84 -18.60
CA LEU A 228 -10.61 -5.79 -17.56
C LEU A 228 -11.66 -5.83 -16.45
N THR A 229 -12.06 -7.03 -16.06
CA THR A 229 -12.90 -7.25 -14.87
C THR A 229 -12.18 -6.77 -13.61
N GLU A 230 -12.92 -6.39 -12.59
CA GLU A 230 -12.35 -5.98 -11.29
C GLU A 230 -11.43 -7.06 -10.71
N HIS A 231 -11.83 -8.33 -10.77
CA HIS A 231 -10.98 -9.44 -10.32
C HIS A 231 -9.64 -9.49 -11.06
N GLN A 232 -9.63 -9.32 -12.39
CA GLN A 232 -8.38 -9.27 -13.16
C GLN A 232 -7.51 -8.10 -12.74
N GLN A 233 -8.11 -6.92 -12.54
CA GLN A 233 -7.40 -5.73 -12.06
C GLN A 233 -6.73 -5.99 -10.70
N ILE A 234 -7.47 -6.55 -9.73
CA ILE A 234 -6.95 -6.89 -8.39
C ILE A 234 -5.77 -7.86 -8.48
N CYS A 235 -5.89 -8.92 -9.29
CA CYS A 235 -4.82 -9.90 -9.49
C CYS A 235 -3.55 -9.26 -10.07
N LEU A 236 -3.71 -8.34 -11.04
CA LEU A 236 -2.60 -7.63 -11.65
C LEU A 236 -1.92 -6.66 -10.66
N VAL A 237 -2.71 -5.97 -9.83
CA VAL A 237 -2.18 -5.12 -8.76
C VAL A 237 -1.38 -5.95 -7.75
N GLU A 238 -1.95 -7.04 -7.24
CA GLU A 238 -1.29 -7.89 -6.26
C GLU A 238 0.05 -8.41 -6.80
N ALA A 239 0.05 -9.02 -7.99
CA ALA A 239 1.27 -9.58 -8.58
C ALA A 239 2.35 -8.51 -8.82
N SER A 240 1.95 -7.33 -9.30
CA SER A 240 2.86 -6.22 -9.55
C SER A 240 3.47 -5.66 -8.28
N LEU A 241 2.68 -5.47 -7.22
CA LEU A 241 3.16 -4.95 -5.94
C LEU A 241 4.05 -5.98 -5.22
N ILE A 242 3.71 -7.27 -5.26
CA ILE A 242 4.56 -8.34 -4.72
C ILE A 242 5.92 -8.35 -5.44
N ARG A 243 5.92 -8.29 -6.78
CA ARG A 243 7.14 -8.27 -7.57
C ARG A 243 7.98 -7.02 -7.32
N TYR A 244 7.33 -5.88 -7.15
CA TYR A 244 7.97 -4.59 -6.92
C TYR A 244 8.61 -4.52 -5.52
N PHE A 245 7.83 -4.75 -4.46
CA PHE A 245 8.34 -4.66 -3.09
C PHE A 245 9.15 -5.89 -2.67
N GLN A 246 8.95 -7.05 -3.30
CA GLN A 246 9.54 -8.33 -2.89
C GLN A 246 9.40 -8.62 -1.37
N PRO A 247 8.21 -8.43 -0.78
CA PRO A 247 8.02 -8.52 0.66
C PRO A 247 8.45 -9.87 1.23
N LYS A 248 8.88 -9.89 2.50
CA LYS A 248 9.44 -11.07 3.18
C LYS A 248 8.51 -12.28 3.10
N TYR A 249 7.21 -12.08 3.24
CA TYR A 249 6.24 -13.17 3.42
C TYR A 249 5.52 -13.62 2.14
N ASN A 250 5.60 -12.87 1.02
CA ASN A 250 5.09 -13.36 -0.26
C ASN A 250 6.11 -14.26 -0.95
N VAL A 251 5.61 -15.30 -1.64
CA VAL A 251 6.43 -16.25 -2.40
C VAL A 251 6.02 -16.27 -3.88
N ILE A 252 4.72 -16.34 -4.15
CA ILE A 252 4.18 -16.32 -5.53
C ILE A 252 4.39 -14.92 -6.12
N TYR A 253 4.76 -14.83 -7.41
CA TYR A 253 5.03 -13.59 -8.18
C TYR A 253 6.30 -12.82 -7.81
N LYS A 254 6.89 -13.06 -6.64
CA LYS A 254 8.02 -12.30 -6.09
C LYS A 254 9.22 -12.20 -7.04
N ASP A 255 9.60 -13.31 -7.64
CA ASP A 255 10.82 -13.40 -8.45
C ASP A 255 10.57 -13.59 -9.94
N ASN A 256 9.35 -13.96 -10.33
CA ASN A 256 9.04 -14.49 -11.65
C ASN A 256 7.92 -13.77 -12.39
N PHE A 257 7.33 -12.71 -11.81
CA PHE A 257 6.36 -11.89 -12.52
C PHE A 257 7.08 -10.76 -13.29
N PRO A 258 6.65 -10.44 -14.52
CA PRO A 258 5.66 -11.13 -15.36
C PRO A 258 6.25 -12.39 -16.02
N SER A 259 5.38 -13.32 -16.45
CA SER A 259 5.77 -14.55 -17.16
C SER A 259 4.61 -15.08 -17.99
N ASP A 260 4.88 -15.62 -19.18
CA ASP A 260 3.89 -16.25 -20.07
C ASP A 260 3.13 -17.42 -19.41
N LYS A 261 3.65 -17.96 -18.29
CA LYS A 261 2.98 -19.02 -17.51
C LYS A 261 1.90 -18.49 -16.56
N HIS A 262 1.84 -17.19 -16.34
CA HIS A 262 0.89 -16.57 -15.42
C HIS A 262 -0.45 -16.31 -16.13
N LYS A 263 -1.45 -17.14 -15.82
CA LYS A 263 -2.80 -17.02 -16.40
C LYS A 263 -3.45 -15.65 -16.20
N ILE A 264 -3.08 -14.93 -15.15
CA ILE A 264 -3.56 -13.56 -14.90
C ILE A 264 -3.17 -12.57 -16.01
N LEU A 265 -2.18 -12.91 -16.86
CA LEU A 265 -1.78 -12.11 -18.02
C LEU A 265 -2.52 -12.49 -19.30
N GLU A 266 -3.30 -13.58 -19.34
CA GLU A 266 -4.04 -14.02 -20.55
C GLU A 266 -4.89 -12.88 -21.13
N SER A 267 -5.66 -12.21 -20.28
CA SER A 267 -6.47 -11.06 -20.69
C SER A 267 -5.65 -9.86 -21.16
N CYS A 268 -4.41 -9.72 -20.69
CA CYS A 268 -3.51 -8.66 -21.16
C CYS A 268 -3.06 -8.93 -22.59
N TYR A 269 -2.76 -10.20 -22.91
CA TYR A 269 -2.40 -10.62 -24.26
C TYR A 269 -3.60 -10.56 -25.21
N ASP A 270 -4.80 -10.94 -24.76
CA ASP A 270 -6.03 -10.88 -25.56
C ASP A 270 -6.42 -9.45 -25.95
N LEU A 271 -6.23 -8.50 -25.02
CA LEU A 271 -6.50 -7.07 -25.23
C LEU A 271 -5.32 -6.31 -25.86
N ASP A 272 -4.18 -6.99 -26.09
CA ASP A 272 -2.95 -6.49 -26.72
C ASP A 272 -2.43 -5.14 -26.19
N PHE A 273 -2.52 -4.92 -24.87
CA PHE A 273 -1.76 -3.87 -24.20
C PHE A 273 -0.44 -4.43 -23.67
N SER A 274 0.63 -3.65 -23.82
CA SER A 274 2.00 -4.12 -23.60
C SER A 274 2.62 -3.61 -22.30
N GLY A 275 2.02 -2.59 -21.69
CA GLY A 275 2.48 -2.06 -20.40
C GLY A 275 1.44 -2.20 -19.29
N LEU A 276 1.92 -2.45 -18.08
CA LEU A 276 1.14 -2.34 -16.86
C LEU A 276 1.81 -1.33 -15.93
N VAL A 277 1.04 -0.37 -15.42
CA VAL A 277 1.46 0.60 -14.42
C VAL A 277 0.58 0.44 -13.20
N VAL A 278 1.18 0.13 -12.05
CA VAL A 278 0.48 0.00 -10.78
C VAL A 278 0.99 1.05 -9.81
N GLU A 279 0.09 1.88 -9.32
CA GLU A 279 0.36 2.99 -8.41
C GLU A 279 -0.27 2.75 -7.04
N VAL A 280 0.54 2.93 -6.00
CA VAL A 280 0.08 2.96 -4.61
C VAL A 280 0.60 4.23 -3.94
N ASN A 281 -0.32 5.03 -3.42
CA ASN A 281 -0.03 6.38 -2.91
C ASN A 281 -0.53 6.54 -1.46
N THR A 282 0.35 7.06 -0.60
CA THR A 282 0.10 7.35 0.81
C THR A 282 0.49 8.79 1.20
N ASP A 283 0.58 9.70 0.21
CA ASP A 283 0.94 11.11 0.34
C ASP A 283 0.05 11.86 1.35
N ASP A 284 -1.25 11.55 1.39
CA ASP A 284 -2.24 12.26 2.22
C ASP A 284 -1.90 12.26 3.71
N TYR A 285 -1.31 11.17 4.20
CA TYR A 285 -0.85 11.04 5.59
C TYR A 285 0.68 11.11 5.71
N ARG A 286 1.40 11.41 4.62
CA ARG A 286 2.87 11.49 4.58
C ARG A 286 3.56 10.27 5.19
N LEU A 287 2.99 9.08 4.97
CA LEU A 287 3.59 7.80 5.34
C LEU A 287 4.29 7.24 4.12
N CYS A 288 5.55 6.84 4.26
CA CYS A 288 6.28 6.18 3.19
C CYS A 288 6.09 4.67 3.30
N MET A 289 6.07 3.96 2.17
CA MET A 289 6.27 2.52 2.16
C MET A 289 7.67 2.19 1.65
N PHE A 290 8.24 1.09 2.12
CA PHE A 290 9.55 0.61 1.69
C PHE A 290 9.70 -0.90 1.85
N SER A 291 10.75 -1.46 1.28
CA SER A 291 11.20 -2.83 1.54
C SER A 291 12.72 -2.91 1.39
N GLU A 292 13.31 -4.09 1.60
CA GLU A 292 14.73 -4.31 1.31
C GLU A 292 15.13 -3.97 -0.14
N LYS A 293 14.19 -4.03 -1.09
CA LYS A 293 14.42 -3.78 -2.52
C LYS A 293 13.99 -2.40 -2.98
N VAL A 294 13.11 -1.74 -2.24
CA VAL A 294 12.47 -0.49 -2.64
C VAL A 294 12.71 0.56 -1.57
N ALA A 295 13.37 1.66 -1.95
CA ALA A 295 13.60 2.79 -1.07
C ALA A 295 12.28 3.43 -0.60
N PRO A 296 12.26 4.07 0.59
CA PRO A 296 11.08 4.75 1.10
C PRO A 296 10.53 5.81 0.15
N LYS A 297 9.25 5.69 -0.21
CA LYS A 297 8.52 6.70 -0.99
C LYS A 297 7.08 6.81 -0.50
N LEU A 298 6.50 7.99 -0.69
CA LEU A 298 5.08 8.22 -0.44
C LEU A 298 4.21 7.71 -1.60
N HIS A 299 4.74 7.80 -2.82
CA HIS A 299 4.08 7.33 -4.03
C HIS A 299 5.00 6.35 -4.77
N HIS A 300 4.52 5.12 -4.95
CA HIS A 300 5.20 4.09 -5.72
C HIS A 300 4.50 3.88 -7.06
N ILE A 301 5.29 3.94 -8.14
CA ILE A 301 4.85 3.68 -9.51
C ILE A 301 5.61 2.45 -10.00
N CYS A 302 4.95 1.31 -9.99
CA CYS A 302 5.46 0.05 -10.51
C CYS A 302 5.18 -0.03 -12.01
N LYS A 303 6.23 -0.12 -12.84
CA LYS A 303 6.11 -0.27 -14.29
C LYS A 303 6.51 -1.69 -14.67
N VAL A 304 5.61 -2.40 -15.33
CA VAL A 304 5.79 -3.81 -15.71
C VAL A 304 5.60 -3.96 -17.21
N ASP A 305 6.65 -4.39 -17.91
CA ASP A 305 6.56 -4.77 -19.32
C ASP A 305 5.93 -6.15 -19.44
N ILE A 306 4.71 -6.21 -19.97
CA ILE A 306 3.95 -7.45 -20.10
C ILE A 306 4.49 -8.30 -21.24
N LEU A 307 5.14 -7.68 -22.22
CA LEU A 307 5.74 -8.39 -23.34
C LEU A 307 7.19 -8.75 -23.02
N ASP A 308 7.63 -9.86 -23.60
CA ASP A 308 9.05 -10.18 -23.66
C ASP A 308 9.73 -9.19 -24.65
N PRO A 309 10.61 -8.29 -24.19
CA PRO A 309 11.25 -7.29 -25.04
C PRO A 309 12.20 -7.93 -26.06
N GLU A 310 12.60 -9.19 -25.89
CA GLU A 310 13.33 -9.92 -26.92
C GLU A 310 12.44 -10.29 -28.10
N LYS A 311 11.14 -10.47 -27.88
CA LYS A 311 10.15 -10.80 -28.92
C LYS A 311 9.51 -9.54 -29.53
N ARG A 312 9.09 -8.56 -28.71
CA ARG A 312 8.42 -7.34 -29.17
C ARG A 312 8.66 -6.18 -28.21
N HIS A 313 9.04 -5.03 -28.76
CA HIS A 313 9.13 -3.78 -27.99
C HIS A 313 7.73 -3.21 -27.73
N GLY A 314 7.35 -3.12 -26.46
CA GLY A 314 6.07 -2.59 -26.01
C GLY A 314 6.07 -1.10 -25.63
N PHE A 315 5.12 -0.72 -24.78
CA PHE A 315 4.84 0.65 -24.32
C PHE A 315 6.05 1.38 -23.72
N PHE A 316 6.91 0.66 -22.99
CA PHE A 316 8.06 1.25 -22.29
C PHE A 316 9.31 1.43 -23.16
N HIS A 317 9.22 1.12 -24.45
CA HIS A 317 10.30 1.27 -25.42
C HIS A 317 9.99 2.41 -26.39
N TYR A 318 10.98 3.21 -26.76
CA TYR A 318 10.79 4.34 -27.68
C TYR A 318 12.04 4.60 -28.53
N THR A 319 11.83 5.08 -29.75
CA THR A 319 12.92 5.38 -30.68
C THR A 319 13.54 6.75 -30.38
N ILE A 320 14.86 6.77 -30.18
CA ILE A 320 15.67 7.99 -30.05
C ILE A 320 16.31 8.35 -31.41
N ALA A 321 17.22 9.31 -31.43
CA ALA A 321 17.95 9.68 -32.65
C ALA A 321 18.70 8.45 -33.24
N ASP A 322 18.94 8.45 -34.54
CA ASP A 322 19.68 7.39 -35.26
C ASP A 322 19.08 5.97 -35.23
N ARG A 323 17.77 5.87 -34.93
CA ARG A 323 17.02 4.59 -34.84
C ARG A 323 17.47 3.66 -33.72
N GLU A 324 18.20 4.18 -32.73
CA GLU A 324 18.42 3.45 -31.49
C GLU A 324 17.11 3.40 -30.69
N THR A 325 16.85 2.28 -30.01
CA THR A 325 15.72 2.14 -29.09
C THR A 325 16.20 2.34 -27.66
N ALA A 326 15.53 3.22 -26.92
CA ALA A 326 15.71 3.36 -25.49
C ALA A 326 14.52 2.71 -24.74
N LYS A 327 14.80 2.25 -23.52
CA LYS A 327 13.80 1.71 -22.60
C LYS A 327 13.62 2.68 -21.43
N MET A 328 12.39 2.85 -20.95
CA MET A 328 12.15 3.61 -19.72
C MET A 328 12.89 2.97 -18.53
N PRO A 329 13.47 3.77 -17.62
CA PRO A 329 14.17 3.26 -16.44
C PRO A 329 13.20 2.54 -15.50
N ASP A 330 13.73 1.68 -14.62
CA ASP A 330 12.98 1.01 -13.54
C ASP A 330 11.72 0.26 -13.99
N VAL A 331 11.78 -0.39 -15.15
CA VAL A 331 10.70 -1.23 -15.68
C VAL A 331 11.03 -2.70 -15.43
N ILE A 332 10.14 -3.35 -14.68
CA ILE A 332 10.13 -4.79 -14.41
C ILE A 332 9.88 -5.52 -15.74
N ILE A 333 10.71 -6.51 -16.05
CA ILE A 333 10.62 -7.32 -17.27
C ILE A 333 10.43 -8.79 -16.93
N HIS A 334 10.04 -9.55 -17.95
CA HIS A 334 10.04 -11.01 -17.92
C HIS A 334 11.34 -11.55 -17.33
N SER A 335 11.18 -12.50 -16.41
CA SER A 335 12.27 -13.23 -15.75
C SER A 335 12.71 -14.46 -16.54
#